data_AF-A0A813D969-F1
#
_entry.id   AF-A0A813D969-F1
#
_cell.length_a   1.000
_cell.length_b   1.000
_cell.length_c   1.000
_cell.angle_alpha   90.00
_cell.angle_beta   90.00
_cell.angle_gamma   90.00
#
_symmetry.space_group_name_H-M   'P 1'
#
loop_
_entity.id
_entity.type
_entity.pdbx_description
1 polymer ?
#
loop_
_entity_poly.entity_id
_entity_poly.type
_entity_poly.pdbx_seq_one_letter_code
_entity_poly.pdbx_strand_id
1 'polypeptide(L)'
;MASYGCTCGGLLQPLYLILLLATSFLQPRSALANEIAQVSEQLALTVTQANEIAQVEEPWKGRVVNDLFAEYNNVFRHGNRNAASHKWVRFLLERSEQMTHEHLLYMFSGFCGVSGSPVRPSDYNRYRLRLDRVDGSGKVAGFFHYCCWPCVCDTQDFIRVDTRNVTAIDGITRTYNFAVIGNPCNNAQELQKPFKDAFGRGTSTLAHDAPEVRCGENGELLQAPMSDHGFVIIAMFFGAGDDNNNNDDNNNNNNDALALADSEPQKSPQPGRISEVGGVKFQDEFEFVQMCEDRKNNGYNSGMGEIFRKVAAISPIEIGVPPQGVFGSLASSRLAEGNASDEECSAGEEGKAGCR
;
A
#
# COMPACT_ATOMS: atom_id res chain seq x y z
N MET A 1 52.79 -74.48 16.23
CA MET A 1 52.19 -75.68 16.85
C MET A 1 50.71 -75.38 16.98
N ALA A 2 49.87 -75.96 16.11
CA ALA A 2 48.90 -77.01 16.47
C ALA A 2 47.83 -76.48 17.45
N SER A 3 46.52 -76.65 17.29
CA SER A 3 45.73 -77.50 16.41
C SER A 3 44.24 -77.39 16.83
N TYR A 4 43.32 -77.15 15.87
CA TYR A 4 41.91 -77.65 15.79
C TYR A 4 40.91 -77.20 16.90
N GLY A 5 39.60 -77.01 16.68
CA GLY A 5 38.72 -77.31 15.55
C GLY A 5 37.31 -76.68 15.71
N CYS A 6 36.48 -76.89 14.69
CA CYS A 6 35.15 -76.35 14.40
C CYS A 6 34.02 -76.69 15.40
N THR A 7 32.95 -75.87 15.40
CA THR A 7 31.59 -76.31 14.99
C THR A 7 30.73 -75.13 14.50
N CYS A 8 30.03 -75.34 13.38
CA CYS A 8 28.98 -74.50 12.80
C CYS A 8 27.64 -74.62 13.55
N GLY A 9 26.83 -73.56 13.47
CA GLY A 9 25.39 -73.60 13.74
C GLY A 9 24.78 -72.22 13.51
N GLY A 10 24.15 -72.03 12.35
CA GLY A 10 23.61 -70.75 11.91
C GLY A 10 22.20 -70.44 12.40
N LEU A 11 21.72 -69.34 11.82
CA LEU A 11 20.35 -68.80 11.70
C LEU A 11 19.88 -67.74 12.71
N LEU A 12 19.51 -66.61 12.06
CA LEU A 12 18.43 -65.67 12.38
C LEU A 12 18.73 -64.51 13.36
N GLN A 13 19.21 -63.41 12.77
CA GLN A 13 18.71 -62.06 13.05
C GLN A 13 17.18 -62.00 12.79
N PRO A 14 16.38 -61.08 13.38
CA PRO A 14 16.58 -59.65 13.14
C PRO A 14 16.14 -58.64 14.22
N LEU A 15 16.63 -57.42 14.03
CA LEU A 15 15.96 -56.13 14.23
C LEU A 15 15.06 -55.97 15.48
N TYR A 16 15.58 -55.38 16.56
CA TYR A 16 14.71 -54.67 17.53
C TYR A 16 15.32 -53.42 18.18
N LEU A 17 16.49 -52.96 17.72
CA LEU A 17 17.22 -51.89 18.41
C LEU A 17 17.66 -50.72 17.51
N ILE A 18 16.90 -50.45 16.44
CA ILE A 18 16.99 -49.20 15.66
C ILE A 18 15.57 -48.66 15.44
N LEU A 19 14.75 -48.61 16.49
CA LEU A 19 13.41 -48.01 16.44
C LEU A 19 13.08 -47.13 17.66
N LEU A 20 14.09 -46.64 18.39
CA LEU A 20 13.91 -45.76 19.55
C LEU A 20 14.70 -44.45 19.49
N LEU A 21 15.31 -44.12 18.34
CA LEU A 21 15.98 -42.82 18.12
C LEU A 21 15.47 -42.08 16.87
N ALA A 22 14.27 -42.40 16.38
CA ALA A 22 13.66 -41.74 15.22
C ALA A 22 12.18 -41.35 15.45
N THR A 23 11.75 -41.17 16.70
CA THR A 23 10.36 -40.80 17.04
C THR A 23 10.20 -39.41 17.65
N SER A 24 11.25 -38.59 17.70
CA SER A 24 11.17 -37.25 18.31
C SER A 24 10.97 -36.09 17.32
N PHE A 25 10.90 -36.34 16.01
CA PHE A 25 10.78 -35.26 15.00
C PHE A 25 9.75 -35.55 13.90
N LEU A 26 8.60 -36.11 14.28
CA LEU A 26 7.40 -36.11 13.44
C LEU A 26 6.28 -35.41 14.21
N GLN A 27 6.35 -34.08 14.32
CA GLN A 27 5.12 -33.31 14.56
C GLN A 27 4.15 -33.71 13.42
N PRO A 28 2.92 -34.15 13.74
CA PRO A 28 1.96 -34.51 12.70
C PRO A 28 1.74 -33.27 11.81
N ARG A 29 1.78 -33.43 10.49
CA ARG A 29 1.61 -32.34 9.50
C ARG A 29 0.39 -31.44 9.79
N SER A 30 -0.64 -31.97 10.45
CA SER A 30 -1.83 -31.24 10.88
C SER A 30 -1.58 -30.27 12.04
N ALA A 31 -0.65 -30.54 12.95
CA ALA A 31 -0.31 -29.65 14.06
C ALA A 31 0.46 -28.41 13.56
N LEU A 32 1.44 -28.62 12.67
CA LEU A 32 2.19 -27.52 12.06
C LEU A 32 1.30 -26.63 11.18
N ALA A 33 0.36 -27.22 10.42
CA ALA A 33 -0.60 -26.47 9.62
C ALA A 33 -1.54 -25.62 10.49
N ASN A 34 -2.01 -26.16 11.63
CA ASN A 34 -2.84 -25.42 12.58
C ASN A 34 -2.05 -24.31 13.28
N GLU A 35 -0.79 -24.54 13.67
CA GLU A 35 0.07 -23.51 14.26
C GLU A 35 0.34 -22.38 13.25
N ILE A 36 0.63 -22.69 11.98
CA ILE A 36 0.78 -21.68 10.93
C ILE A 36 -0.51 -20.89 10.75
N ALA A 37 -1.67 -21.55 10.68
CA ALA A 37 -2.96 -20.87 10.53
C ALA A 37 -3.24 -19.93 11.71
N GLN A 38 -2.98 -20.37 12.94
CA GLN A 38 -3.16 -19.54 14.14
C GLN A 38 -2.22 -18.34 14.17
N VAL A 39 -0.95 -18.52 13.78
CA VAL A 39 0.02 -17.42 13.68
C VAL A 39 -0.37 -16.44 12.57
N SER A 40 -0.85 -16.93 11.42
CA SER A 40 -1.36 -16.09 10.34
C SER A 40 -2.60 -15.29 10.75
N GLU A 41 -3.53 -15.91 11.48
CA GLU A 41 -4.75 -15.25 11.97
C GLU A 41 -4.42 -14.20 13.04
N GLN A 42 -3.54 -14.52 13.99
CA GLN A 42 -3.05 -13.55 14.97
C GLN A 42 -2.32 -12.39 14.29
N LEU A 43 -1.48 -12.66 13.28
CA LEU A 43 -0.80 -11.62 12.52
C LEU A 43 -1.81 -10.74 11.78
N ALA A 44 -2.79 -11.32 11.11
CA ALA A 44 -3.86 -10.58 10.42
C ALA A 44 -4.64 -9.67 11.39
N LEU A 45 -5.03 -10.20 12.56
CA LEU A 45 -5.77 -9.43 13.58
C LEU A 45 -4.92 -8.25 14.11
N THR A 46 -3.63 -8.47 14.34
CA THR A 46 -2.70 -7.44 14.83
C THR A 46 -2.46 -6.36 13.77
N VAL A 47 -2.37 -6.76 12.50
CA VAL A 47 -2.24 -5.85 11.34
C VAL A 47 -3.50 -4.99 11.19
N THR A 48 -4.69 -5.59 11.30
CA THR A 48 -5.96 -4.87 11.25
C THR A 48 -6.04 -3.82 12.35
N GLN A 49 -5.70 -4.19 13.59
CA GLN A 49 -5.78 -3.31 14.75
C GLN A 49 -4.73 -2.18 14.71
N ALA A 50 -3.52 -2.45 14.21
CA ALA A 50 -2.50 -1.43 13.98
C ALA A 50 -2.84 -0.46 12.84
N ASN A 51 -3.75 -0.86 11.95
CA ASN A 51 -4.20 -0.06 10.80
C ASN A 51 -5.58 0.58 11.00
N GLU A 52 -6.14 0.53 12.22
CA GLU A 52 -7.39 1.21 12.54
C GLU A 52 -7.20 2.73 12.48
N ILE A 53 -8.15 3.40 11.81
CA ILE A 53 -8.18 4.85 11.67
C ILE A 53 -9.16 5.36 12.72
N ALA A 54 -8.62 5.90 13.81
CA ALA A 54 -9.43 6.58 14.82
C ALA A 54 -10.27 7.68 14.18
N GLN A 55 -11.58 7.65 14.45
CA GLN A 55 -12.54 8.63 13.98
C GLN A 55 -12.44 9.91 14.82
N VAL A 56 -12.65 11.05 14.18
CA VAL A 56 -12.73 12.35 14.84
C VAL A 56 -14.14 12.53 15.41
N GLU A 57 -14.23 12.92 16.68
CA GLU A 57 -15.53 13.15 17.35
C GLU A 57 -16.19 14.46 16.90
N GLU A 58 -15.39 15.49 16.61
CA GLU A 58 -15.91 16.79 16.17
C GLU A 58 -16.57 16.67 14.78
N PRO A 59 -17.87 16.99 14.64
CA PRO A 59 -18.55 16.86 13.36
C PRO A 59 -18.05 17.87 12.33
N TRP A 60 -17.60 17.38 11.17
CA TRP A 60 -17.30 18.22 10.02
C TRP A 60 -18.52 18.35 9.10
N LYS A 61 -18.97 19.57 8.85
CA LYS A 61 -20.24 19.86 8.14
C LYS A 61 -20.05 20.10 6.64
N GLY A 62 -18.94 19.66 6.07
CA GLY A 62 -18.65 19.83 4.64
C GLY A 62 -19.65 19.09 3.75
N ARG A 63 -20.22 19.80 2.76
CA ARG A 63 -21.26 19.29 1.86
C ARG A 63 -20.79 19.18 0.41
N VAL A 64 -19.81 19.97 0.03
CA VAL A 64 -19.24 19.95 -1.31
C VAL A 64 -17.72 19.93 -1.27
N VAL A 65 -17.08 19.55 -2.37
CA VAL A 65 -15.61 19.51 -2.44
C VAL A 65 -14.97 20.88 -2.14
N ASN A 66 -15.65 22.01 -2.38
CA ASN A 66 -15.14 23.32 -1.96
C ASN A 66 -14.98 23.45 -0.43
N ASP A 67 -15.82 22.79 0.37
CA ASP A 67 -15.68 22.76 1.82
C ASP A 67 -14.44 21.94 2.22
N LEU A 68 -14.17 20.83 1.53
CA LEU A 68 -12.92 20.09 1.68
C LEU A 68 -11.72 20.99 1.37
N PHE A 69 -11.81 21.84 0.34
CA PHE A 69 -10.71 22.74 -0.03
C PHE A 69 -10.48 23.84 1.00
N ALA A 70 -11.53 24.25 1.73
CA ALA A 70 -11.38 25.20 2.82
C ALA A 70 -10.51 24.65 3.97
N GLU A 71 -10.39 23.32 4.08
CA GLU A 71 -9.55 22.63 5.06
C GLU A 71 -8.07 22.54 4.63
N TYR A 72 -7.69 23.13 3.49
CA TYR A 72 -6.34 23.00 2.94
C TYR A 72 -5.23 23.32 3.96
N ASN A 73 -5.36 24.42 4.70
CA ASN A 73 -4.35 24.82 5.69
C ASN A 73 -4.44 24.00 6.99
N ASN A 74 -5.55 23.31 7.23
CA ASN A 74 -5.70 22.40 8.36
C ASN A 74 -5.05 21.04 8.07
N VAL A 75 -5.13 20.61 6.80
CA VAL A 75 -4.57 19.35 6.28
C VAL A 75 -3.08 19.47 5.96
N PHE A 76 -2.65 20.56 5.32
CA PHE A 76 -1.26 20.83 4.96
C PHE A 76 -0.69 21.97 5.79
N ARG A 77 0.08 21.63 6.83
CA ARG A 77 0.63 22.56 7.83
C ARG A 77 2.10 22.93 7.61
N HIS A 78 2.78 22.30 6.67
CA HIS A 78 4.23 22.42 6.44
C HIS A 78 4.60 23.03 5.09
N GLY A 79 3.65 23.66 4.40
CA GLY A 79 3.92 24.47 3.21
C GLY A 79 2.97 24.13 2.08
N ASN A 80 3.25 23.06 1.34
CA ASN A 80 2.47 22.71 0.16
C ASN A 80 2.09 21.22 0.13
N ARG A 81 1.07 20.89 -0.68
CA ARG A 81 0.51 19.55 -0.88
C ARG A 81 1.32 18.57 -1.75
N ASN A 82 2.48 18.94 -2.28
CA ASN A 82 3.20 18.11 -3.25
C ASN A 82 3.44 16.71 -2.69
N ALA A 83 3.09 15.68 -3.48
CA ALA A 83 3.21 14.26 -3.11
C ALA A 83 2.53 13.88 -1.77
N ALA A 84 1.59 14.69 -1.28
CA ALA A 84 1.00 14.56 0.05
C ALA A 84 -0.50 14.29 0.04
N SER A 85 -1.04 13.77 -1.06
CA SER A 85 -2.46 13.40 -1.20
C SER A 85 -2.96 12.42 -0.12
N HIS A 86 -2.08 11.60 0.47
CA HIS A 86 -2.37 10.75 1.64
C HIS A 86 -2.96 11.53 2.83
N LYS A 87 -2.70 12.84 2.94
CA LYS A 87 -3.29 13.68 4.00
C LYS A 87 -4.75 14.02 3.74
N TRP A 88 -5.16 14.21 2.48
CA TRP A 88 -6.58 14.30 2.15
C TRP A 88 -7.30 12.99 2.44
N VAL A 89 -6.67 11.86 2.09
CA VAL A 89 -7.20 10.53 2.42
C VAL A 89 -7.40 10.41 3.92
N ARG A 90 -6.40 10.76 4.74
CA ARG A 90 -6.51 10.72 6.21
C ARG A 90 -7.67 11.58 6.70
N PHE A 91 -7.77 12.82 6.23
CA PHE A 91 -8.84 13.73 6.63
C PHE A 91 -10.23 13.13 6.40
N LEU A 92 -10.45 12.49 5.25
CA LEU A 92 -11.73 11.87 4.89
C LEU A 92 -11.98 10.57 5.65
N LEU A 93 -10.98 9.69 5.78
CA LEU A 93 -11.15 8.42 6.49
C LEU A 93 -11.33 8.60 8.00
N GLU A 94 -10.73 9.63 8.61
CA GLU A 94 -11.00 10.05 10.00
C GLU A 94 -12.45 10.48 10.25
N ARG A 95 -13.22 10.73 9.18
CA ARG A 95 -14.58 11.29 9.23
C ARG A 95 -15.55 10.43 8.45
N SER A 96 -15.18 9.20 8.07
CA SER A 96 -16.04 8.35 7.25
C SER A 96 -17.33 8.01 7.98
N GLU A 97 -17.28 7.81 9.30
CA GLU A 97 -18.45 7.55 10.15
C GLU A 97 -19.36 8.78 10.35
N GLN A 98 -18.98 9.94 9.82
CA GLN A 98 -19.81 11.14 9.78
C GLN A 98 -20.48 11.35 8.41
N MET A 99 -20.23 10.47 7.43
CA MET A 99 -20.67 10.62 6.05
C MET A 99 -21.42 9.38 5.58
N THR A 100 -22.34 9.54 4.62
CA THR A 100 -22.79 8.40 3.83
C THR A 100 -21.66 7.94 2.91
N HIS A 101 -21.71 6.69 2.46
CA HIS A 101 -20.79 6.18 1.43
C HIS A 101 -20.78 7.05 0.18
N GLU A 102 -21.95 7.45 -0.33
CA GLU A 102 -22.07 8.33 -1.50
C GLU A 102 -21.35 9.67 -1.28
N HIS A 103 -21.55 10.29 -0.12
CA HIS A 103 -20.93 11.57 0.21
C HIS A 103 -19.41 11.45 0.34
N LEU A 104 -18.94 10.35 0.96
CA LEU A 104 -17.52 10.07 1.09
C LEU A 104 -16.86 9.87 -0.29
N LEU A 105 -17.46 9.07 -1.17
CA LEU A 105 -17.01 8.87 -2.55
C LEU A 105 -16.93 10.20 -3.31
N TYR A 106 -17.94 11.06 -3.16
CA TYR A 106 -17.94 12.39 -3.75
C TYR A 106 -16.79 13.26 -3.22
N MET A 107 -16.52 13.25 -1.91
CA MET A 107 -15.39 14.00 -1.34
C MET A 107 -14.03 13.47 -1.82
N PHE A 108 -13.86 12.15 -1.95
CA PHE A 108 -12.65 11.55 -2.52
C PHE A 108 -12.38 11.97 -3.96
N SER A 109 -13.42 12.31 -4.73
CA SER A 109 -13.27 12.81 -6.10
C SER A 109 -12.73 14.25 -6.17
N GLY A 110 -12.61 14.93 -5.02
CA GLY A 110 -12.24 16.33 -4.89
C GLY A 110 -10.74 16.64 -4.98
N PHE A 111 -9.86 15.65 -5.10
CA PHE A 111 -8.42 15.92 -5.21
C PHE A 111 -7.70 14.97 -6.16
N CYS A 112 -6.60 15.45 -6.73
CA CYS A 112 -5.71 14.65 -7.56
C CYS A 112 -4.80 13.77 -6.69
N GLY A 113 -4.86 12.45 -6.88
CA GLY A 113 -4.02 11.49 -6.13
C GLY A 113 -2.51 11.64 -6.33
N VAL A 114 -2.07 12.17 -7.48
CA VAL A 114 -0.66 12.40 -7.80
C VAL A 114 -0.14 13.67 -7.10
N SER A 115 -0.83 14.79 -7.28
CA SER A 115 -0.31 16.11 -6.87
C SER A 115 -0.87 16.63 -5.54
N GLY A 116 -1.93 16.02 -5.01
CA GLY A 116 -2.71 16.54 -3.89
C GLY A 116 -3.52 17.80 -4.22
N SER A 117 -3.53 18.25 -5.48
CA SER A 117 -4.21 19.48 -5.88
C SER A 117 -5.74 19.30 -5.81
N PRO A 118 -6.47 20.29 -5.26
CA PRO A 118 -7.93 20.36 -5.36
C PRO A 118 -8.41 20.26 -6.81
N VAL A 119 -9.44 19.45 -7.05
CA VAL A 119 -10.10 19.33 -8.35
C VAL A 119 -11.60 19.34 -8.17
N ARG A 120 -12.31 20.00 -9.09
CA ARG A 120 -13.77 19.87 -9.14
C ARG A 120 -14.09 18.69 -10.05
N PRO A 121 -14.71 17.60 -9.54
CA PRO A 121 -14.97 16.42 -10.34
C PRO A 121 -15.91 16.75 -11.51
N SER A 122 -15.60 16.23 -12.67
CA SER A 122 -16.36 16.40 -13.93
C SER A 122 -16.05 15.22 -14.86
N ASP A 123 -16.85 15.04 -15.90
CA ASP A 123 -16.53 14.04 -16.94
C ASP A 123 -15.22 14.35 -17.66
N TYR A 124 -14.89 15.65 -17.83
CA TYR A 124 -13.67 16.05 -18.52
C TYR A 124 -12.42 15.66 -17.73
N ASN A 125 -12.41 15.80 -16.41
CA ASN A 125 -11.23 15.44 -15.63
C ASN A 125 -11.28 14.03 -15.03
N ARG A 126 -12.25 13.21 -15.44
CA ARG A 126 -12.29 11.78 -15.14
C ARG A 126 -11.37 11.05 -16.11
N TYR A 127 -10.30 10.46 -15.60
CA TYR A 127 -9.34 9.70 -16.40
C TYR A 127 -9.44 8.22 -16.05
N ARG A 128 -9.69 7.36 -17.04
CA ARG A 128 -9.68 5.90 -16.87
C ARG A 128 -8.25 5.37 -17.03
N LEU A 129 -7.83 4.51 -16.12
CA LEU A 129 -6.53 3.81 -16.19
C LEU A 129 -6.68 2.33 -15.83
N ARG A 130 -5.67 1.54 -16.20
CA ARG A 130 -5.50 0.13 -15.85
C ARG A 130 -4.24 -0.07 -15.03
N LEU A 131 -4.42 -0.30 -13.74
CA LEU A 131 -3.34 -0.39 -12.77
C LEU A 131 -3.22 -1.79 -12.20
N ASP A 132 -1.99 -2.24 -11.95
CA ASP A 132 -1.75 -3.54 -11.35
C ASP A 132 -2.20 -3.55 -9.89
N ARG A 133 -2.87 -4.63 -9.48
CA ARG A 133 -3.19 -4.92 -8.09
C ARG A 133 -1.94 -5.37 -7.34
N VAL A 134 -1.82 -4.96 -6.09
CA VAL A 134 -0.63 -5.27 -5.26
C VAL A 134 -0.45 -6.77 -5.00
N ASP A 135 -1.54 -7.54 -5.00
CA ASP A 135 -1.56 -8.99 -4.74
C ASP A 135 -1.11 -9.84 -5.95
N GLY A 136 -0.90 -9.22 -7.11
CA GLY A 136 -0.52 -9.92 -8.35
C GLY A 136 -1.67 -10.58 -9.09
N SER A 137 -2.93 -10.32 -8.72
CA SER A 137 -4.11 -10.80 -9.44
C SER A 137 -4.31 -10.16 -10.82
N GLY A 138 -3.46 -9.19 -11.20
CA GLY A 138 -3.44 -8.56 -12.51
C GLY A 138 -3.85 -7.09 -12.48
N LYS A 139 -4.21 -6.55 -13.64
CA LYS A 139 -4.66 -5.16 -13.77
C LYS A 139 -6.15 -5.02 -13.52
N VAL A 140 -6.54 -3.91 -12.92
CA VAL A 140 -7.94 -3.49 -12.80
C VAL A 140 -8.15 -2.13 -13.44
N ALA A 141 -9.26 -1.99 -14.17
CA ALA A 141 -9.69 -0.74 -14.76
C ALA A 141 -10.49 0.09 -13.74
N GLY A 142 -10.25 1.38 -13.70
CA GLY A 142 -10.96 2.32 -12.84
C GLY A 142 -10.60 3.74 -13.21
N PHE A 143 -11.00 4.72 -12.41
CA PHE A 143 -10.74 6.13 -12.72
C PHE A 143 -10.24 6.95 -11.54
N PHE A 144 -9.61 8.06 -11.87
CA PHE A 144 -9.33 9.18 -10.97
C PHE A 144 -9.91 10.48 -11.52
N HIS A 145 -9.97 11.49 -10.65
CA HIS A 145 -10.11 12.88 -11.06
C HIS A 145 -8.75 13.58 -10.98
N TYR A 146 -8.20 14.00 -12.13
CA TYR A 146 -6.89 14.66 -12.18
C TYR A 146 -6.97 16.16 -12.43
N CYS A 147 -5.96 16.88 -11.94
CA CYS A 147 -5.82 18.31 -12.16
C CYS A 147 -5.30 18.65 -13.56
N CYS A 148 -4.58 17.72 -14.20
CA CYS A 148 -4.00 17.89 -15.53
C CYS A 148 -3.63 16.53 -16.15
N TRP A 149 -3.52 16.48 -17.48
CA TRP A 149 -3.19 15.27 -18.22
C TRP A 149 -1.83 14.62 -17.85
N PRO A 150 -0.76 15.34 -17.47
CA PRO A 150 0.51 14.72 -17.09
C PRO A 150 0.39 13.68 -15.98
N CYS A 151 -0.59 13.86 -15.08
CA CYS A 151 -0.84 12.92 -13.99
C CYS A 151 -1.20 11.51 -14.47
N VAL A 152 -1.76 11.36 -15.68
CA VAL A 152 -2.00 10.05 -16.30
C VAL A 152 -0.67 9.29 -16.41
N CYS A 153 0.35 9.92 -16.99
CA CYS A 153 1.67 9.33 -17.17
C CYS A 153 2.42 9.14 -15.85
N ASP A 154 2.22 10.05 -14.89
CA ASP A 154 2.89 9.97 -13.59
C ASP A 154 2.35 8.82 -12.73
N THR A 155 1.18 8.28 -13.06
CA THR A 155 0.51 7.18 -12.33
C THR A 155 1.04 5.81 -12.71
N GLN A 156 1.26 5.57 -14.00
CA GLN A 156 1.44 4.23 -14.58
C GLN A 156 2.65 3.46 -14.00
N ASP A 157 3.72 4.17 -13.59
CA ASP A 157 4.96 3.51 -13.17
C ASP A 157 4.93 3.04 -11.70
N PHE A 158 4.38 3.85 -10.80
CA PHE A 158 4.55 3.66 -9.35
C PHE A 158 3.26 3.38 -8.58
N ILE A 159 2.10 3.81 -9.09
CA ILE A 159 0.84 3.60 -8.41
C ILE A 159 0.35 2.18 -8.67
N ARG A 160 -0.12 1.51 -7.62
CA ARG A 160 -0.81 0.22 -7.67
C ARG A 160 -2.19 0.34 -7.05
N VAL A 161 -3.00 -0.70 -7.18
CA VAL A 161 -4.32 -0.77 -6.56
C VAL A 161 -4.31 -1.78 -5.42
N ASP A 162 -4.85 -1.35 -4.29
CA ASP A 162 -5.10 -2.22 -3.13
C ASP A 162 -6.49 -1.92 -2.57
N THR A 163 -6.94 -2.70 -1.60
CA THR A 163 -8.24 -2.53 -0.95
C THR A 163 -8.11 -1.92 0.43
N ARG A 164 -9.22 -1.35 0.90
CA ARG A 164 -9.45 -1.07 2.32
C ARG A 164 -10.94 -1.06 2.64
N ASN A 165 -11.28 -1.61 3.80
CA ASN A 165 -12.62 -1.51 4.40
C ASN A 165 -12.87 -0.13 5.04
N VAL A 166 -14.03 0.45 4.77
CA VAL A 166 -14.43 1.76 5.30
C VAL A 166 -15.85 1.67 5.85
N THR A 167 -16.04 2.11 7.09
CA THR A 167 -17.35 2.22 7.74
C THR A 167 -17.89 3.63 7.59
N ALA A 168 -19.16 3.74 7.21
CA ALA A 168 -19.89 5.00 7.05
C ALA A 168 -20.84 5.27 8.22
N ILE A 169 -21.56 6.40 8.17
CA ILE A 169 -22.49 6.87 9.22
C ILE A 169 -23.63 5.89 9.54
N ASP A 170 -23.98 5.01 8.61
CA ASP A 170 -24.99 3.96 8.80
C ASP A 170 -24.44 2.74 9.56
N GLY A 171 -23.15 2.75 9.92
CA GLY A 171 -22.45 1.62 10.53
C GLY A 171 -22.12 0.49 9.54
N ILE A 172 -22.41 0.67 8.24
CA ILE A 172 -22.15 -0.34 7.22
C ILE A 172 -20.72 -0.17 6.71
N THR A 173 -19.95 -1.24 6.78
CA THR A 173 -18.61 -1.32 6.20
C THR A 173 -18.68 -1.75 4.74
N ARG A 174 -17.96 -1.05 3.86
CA ARG A 174 -17.76 -1.43 2.44
C ARG A 174 -16.28 -1.48 2.11
N THR A 175 -15.90 -2.42 1.26
CA THR A 175 -14.54 -2.50 0.71
C THR A 175 -14.44 -1.59 -0.50
N TYR A 176 -13.41 -0.74 -0.53
CA TYR A 176 -13.12 0.13 -1.66
C TYR A 176 -11.72 -0.14 -2.22
N ASN A 177 -11.53 0.17 -3.49
CA ASN A 177 -10.24 0.15 -4.14
C ASN A 177 -9.56 1.51 -3.95
N PHE A 178 -8.28 1.47 -3.58
CA PHE A 178 -7.45 2.62 -3.32
C PHE A 178 -6.17 2.56 -4.15
N ALA A 179 -5.75 3.73 -4.59
CA ALA A 179 -4.44 3.95 -5.17
C ALA A 179 -3.40 3.99 -4.06
N VAL A 180 -2.35 3.20 -4.23
CA VAL A 180 -1.30 3.07 -3.23
C VAL A 180 0.09 3.28 -3.82
N ILE A 181 1.00 3.73 -2.96
CA ILE A 181 2.45 3.77 -3.19
C ILE A 181 3.17 3.05 -2.05
N GLY A 182 4.42 2.65 -2.27
CA GLY A 182 5.25 2.16 -1.18
C GLY A 182 5.60 3.30 -0.22
N ASN A 183 5.99 2.94 1.01
CA ASN A 183 6.29 3.92 2.04
C ASN A 183 7.67 4.57 1.76
N PRO A 184 7.74 5.87 1.40
CA PRO A 184 9.02 6.54 1.15
C PRO A 184 9.91 6.60 2.41
N CYS A 185 9.31 6.46 3.60
CA CYS A 185 10.06 6.50 4.86
C CYS A 185 10.85 5.23 5.15
N ASN A 186 10.66 4.15 4.39
CA ASN A 186 11.56 2.99 4.41
C ASN A 186 12.99 3.37 3.98
N ASN A 187 13.15 4.46 3.21
CA ASN A 187 14.42 5.01 2.77
C ASN A 187 14.42 6.54 2.97
N ALA A 188 14.12 7.00 4.18
CA ALA A 188 13.94 8.42 4.51
C ALA A 188 15.12 9.33 4.11
N GLN A 189 16.35 8.80 4.06
CA GLN A 189 17.55 9.50 3.59
C GLN A 189 17.42 10.00 2.14
N GLU A 190 16.63 9.34 1.29
CA GLU A 190 16.40 9.75 -0.09
C GLU A 190 15.68 11.11 -0.16
N LEU A 191 14.91 11.47 0.87
CA LEU A 191 14.22 12.77 0.93
C LEU A 191 15.19 13.96 0.98
N GLN A 192 16.39 13.74 1.50
CA GLN A 192 17.42 14.78 1.65
C GLN A 192 18.39 14.83 0.46
N LYS A 193 18.30 13.90 -0.48
CA LYS A 193 19.22 13.87 -1.61
C LYS A 193 19.00 15.06 -2.54
N PRO A 194 20.06 15.82 -2.88
CA PRO A 194 19.94 16.92 -3.80
C PRO A 194 19.61 16.45 -5.22
N PHE A 195 18.70 17.13 -5.90
CA PHE A 195 18.42 16.92 -7.31
C PHE A 195 18.29 18.26 -8.05
N LYS A 196 18.52 18.24 -9.37
CA LYS A 196 18.31 19.42 -10.22
C LYS A 196 16.82 19.58 -10.49
N ASP A 197 16.27 20.73 -10.13
CA ASP A 197 14.88 21.09 -10.41
C ASP A 197 14.62 21.15 -11.93
N ALA A 198 13.50 20.58 -12.39
CA ALA A 198 13.13 20.58 -13.81
C ALA A 198 12.94 21.98 -14.41
N PHE A 199 12.68 23.01 -13.61
CA PHE A 199 12.54 24.39 -14.09
C PHE A 199 13.85 25.17 -14.09
N GLY A 200 14.98 24.52 -13.84
CA GLY A 200 16.29 25.16 -13.88
C GLY A 200 16.50 26.16 -12.73
N ARG A 201 15.73 26.08 -11.64
CA ARG A 201 15.86 26.95 -10.46
C ARG A 201 17.07 26.62 -9.59
N GLY A 202 17.85 25.60 -9.97
CA GLY A 202 19.02 25.13 -9.27
C GLY A 202 18.83 23.72 -8.70
N THR A 203 19.47 23.47 -7.56
CA THR A 203 19.40 22.20 -6.85
C THR A 203 18.44 22.33 -5.66
N SER A 204 17.58 21.34 -5.46
CA SER A 204 16.64 21.24 -4.34
C SER A 204 16.68 19.84 -3.69
N THR A 205 15.84 19.58 -2.70
CA THR A 205 15.61 18.26 -2.08
C THR A 205 14.12 17.97 -1.98
N LEU A 206 13.72 16.70 -1.83
CA LEU A 206 12.31 16.37 -1.65
C LEU A 206 11.78 16.87 -0.30
N ALA A 207 12.61 16.87 0.73
CA ALA A 207 12.27 17.45 2.03
C ALA A 207 11.92 18.95 1.94
N HIS A 208 12.51 19.68 0.98
CA HIS A 208 12.17 21.07 0.71
C HIS A 208 10.94 21.21 -0.20
N ASP A 209 10.89 20.47 -1.30
CA ASP A 209 9.86 20.66 -2.33
C ASP A 209 8.51 19.96 -2.01
N ALA A 210 8.53 18.93 -1.16
CA ALA A 210 7.39 18.18 -0.65
C ALA A 210 7.43 18.11 0.90
N PRO A 211 7.27 19.25 1.59
CA PRO A 211 7.55 19.37 3.03
C PRO A 211 6.55 18.62 3.92
N GLU A 212 5.46 18.13 3.34
CA GLU A 212 4.47 17.26 4.02
C GLU A 212 4.88 15.78 4.03
N VAL A 213 5.81 15.37 3.17
CA VAL A 213 6.36 14.00 3.15
C VAL A 213 7.38 13.90 4.28
N ARG A 214 6.89 13.52 5.46
CA ARG A 214 7.65 13.48 6.71
C ARG A 214 7.57 12.11 7.35
N CYS A 215 8.71 11.63 7.85
CA CYS A 215 8.82 10.32 8.47
C CYS A 215 8.73 10.43 9.99
N GLY A 216 8.02 9.49 10.61
CA GLY A 216 7.99 9.29 12.05
C GLY A 216 9.20 8.49 12.52
N GLU A 217 9.31 8.33 13.84
CA GLU A 217 10.44 7.63 14.48
C GLU A 217 10.44 6.12 14.16
N ASN A 218 9.28 5.55 13.81
CA ASN A 218 9.15 4.13 13.49
C ASN A 218 9.25 3.86 11.98
N GLY A 219 9.67 4.85 11.18
CA GLY A 219 9.79 4.71 9.72
C GLY A 219 8.46 4.81 8.97
N GLU A 220 7.37 5.19 9.64
CA GLU A 220 6.07 5.45 9.02
C GLU A 220 6.04 6.82 8.32
N LEU A 221 5.29 6.92 7.22
CA LEU A 221 4.92 8.21 6.65
C LEU A 221 3.85 8.84 7.54
N LEU A 222 4.15 10.00 8.13
CA LEU A 222 3.27 10.63 9.11
C LEU A 222 1.90 10.95 8.51
N GLN A 223 0.84 10.56 9.23
CA GLN A 223 -0.55 10.77 8.85
C GLN A 223 -0.95 10.09 7.52
N ALA A 224 -0.26 9.02 7.12
CA ALA A 224 -0.62 8.21 5.97
C ALA A 224 -1.51 7.02 6.39
N PRO A 225 -2.75 6.93 5.88
CA PRO A 225 -3.55 5.71 6.00
C PRO A 225 -2.92 4.57 5.19
N MET A 226 -3.00 3.34 5.70
CA MET A 226 -2.47 2.17 5.01
C MET A 226 -3.59 1.31 4.42
N SER A 227 -3.34 0.66 3.29
CA SER A 227 -4.24 -0.32 2.68
C SER A 227 -4.19 -1.67 3.39
N ASP A 228 -5.02 -2.63 2.96
CA ASP A 228 -5.13 -3.95 3.59
C ASP A 228 -3.80 -4.74 3.50
N HIS A 229 -3.02 -4.57 2.44
CA HIS A 229 -1.67 -5.15 2.33
C HIS A 229 -0.56 -4.24 2.88
N GLY A 230 -0.90 -3.12 3.54
CA GLY A 230 0.08 -2.27 4.24
C GLY A 230 0.82 -1.27 3.35
N PHE A 231 0.22 -0.78 2.27
CA PHE A 231 0.78 0.27 1.42
C PHE A 231 0.14 1.64 1.70
N VAL A 232 0.86 2.72 1.42
CA VAL A 232 0.37 4.09 1.68
C VAL A 232 -0.75 4.42 0.71
N ILE A 233 -1.94 4.74 1.22
CA ILE A 233 -3.08 5.17 0.42
C ILE A 233 -2.92 6.65 0.05
N ILE A 234 -3.02 6.95 -1.25
CA ILE A 234 -2.90 8.31 -1.78
C ILE A 234 -4.18 8.86 -2.41
N ALA A 235 -5.10 7.98 -2.85
CA ALA A 235 -6.40 8.36 -3.37
C ALA A 235 -7.31 7.13 -3.46
N MET A 236 -8.61 7.36 -3.63
CA MET A 236 -9.54 6.29 -4.02
C MET A 236 -9.44 6.02 -5.52
N PHE A 237 -9.54 4.75 -5.91
CA PHE A 237 -9.57 4.31 -7.31
C PHE A 237 -10.97 3.81 -7.65
N PHE A 238 -11.72 4.63 -8.38
CA PHE A 238 -13.17 4.45 -8.53
C PHE A 238 -13.53 3.47 -9.65
N GLY A 239 -14.70 2.81 -9.54
CA GLY A 239 -15.28 1.96 -10.59
C GLY A 239 -14.54 0.65 -10.85
N ALA A 240 -13.61 0.30 -9.96
CA ALA A 240 -12.72 -0.86 -10.08
C ALA A 240 -13.37 -2.12 -9.52
N GLY A 241 -14.30 -2.74 -10.26
CA GLY A 241 -14.85 -4.05 -9.94
C GLY A 241 -15.37 -4.16 -8.50
N ASP A 242 -16.37 -3.35 -8.14
CA ASP A 242 -17.06 -3.48 -6.84
C ASP A 242 -17.86 -4.80 -6.80
N ASP A 243 -17.15 -5.91 -6.66
CA ASP A 243 -17.70 -7.19 -6.29
C ASP A 243 -17.98 -7.11 -4.79
N ASN A 244 -19.17 -6.61 -4.41
CA ASN A 244 -19.95 -7.09 -3.26
C ASN A 244 -21.21 -6.23 -3.02
N ASN A 245 -22.36 -6.79 -3.42
CA ASN A 245 -23.68 -6.66 -2.79
C ASN A 245 -24.02 -5.33 -2.11
N ASN A 246 -24.69 -4.44 -2.85
CA ASN A 246 -25.91 -3.84 -2.33
C ASN A 246 -26.89 -3.60 -3.47
N ASN A 247 -28.02 -4.30 -3.39
CA ASN A 247 -29.29 -3.86 -3.97
C ASN A 247 -29.59 -2.46 -3.41
N ASP A 248 -29.14 -1.43 -4.10
CA ASP A 248 -29.83 -0.15 -4.09
C ASP A 248 -30.23 0.14 -5.53
N ASP A 249 -31.52 -0.08 -5.78
CA ASP A 249 -32.18 0.14 -7.06
C ASP A 249 -32.00 1.60 -7.48
N ASN A 250 -31.44 1.77 -8.68
CA ASN A 250 -31.16 3.00 -9.44
C ASN A 250 -29.72 3.54 -9.34
N ASN A 251 -28.74 2.88 -9.95
CA ASN A 251 -28.24 3.24 -11.29
C ASN A 251 -26.93 2.47 -11.63
N ASN A 252 -27.06 1.50 -12.53
CA ASN A 252 -26.04 0.84 -13.36
C ASN A 252 -24.83 0.14 -12.68
N ASN A 253 -24.90 -1.20 -12.66
CA ASN A 253 -23.75 -2.12 -12.56
C ASN A 253 -22.81 -1.95 -13.77
N ASN A 254 -22.05 -0.86 -13.80
CA ASN A 254 -21.13 -0.47 -14.87
C ASN A 254 -19.69 -0.96 -14.68
N ASN A 255 -19.39 -1.58 -13.54
CA ASN A 255 -18.04 -1.95 -13.15
C ASN A 255 -17.46 -3.05 -14.07
N ASP A 256 -18.27 -4.01 -14.50
CA ASP A 256 -17.89 -5.00 -15.52
C ASP A 256 -17.74 -4.37 -16.91
N ALA A 257 -18.61 -3.41 -17.27
CA ALA A 257 -18.55 -2.75 -18.57
C ALA A 257 -17.25 -1.93 -18.74
N LEU A 258 -16.77 -1.29 -17.67
CA LEU A 258 -15.52 -0.52 -17.64
C LEU A 258 -14.29 -1.40 -17.87
N ALA A 259 -14.28 -2.63 -17.35
CA ALA A 259 -13.22 -3.62 -17.55
C ALA A 259 -13.26 -4.26 -18.94
N LEU A 260 -14.44 -4.40 -19.55
CA LEU A 260 -14.63 -5.09 -20.84
C LEU A 260 -14.43 -4.21 -22.08
N ALA A 261 -14.38 -2.88 -21.95
CA ALA A 261 -14.34 -1.95 -23.08
C ALA A 261 -12.96 -1.80 -23.76
N ASP A 262 -12.13 -2.85 -23.78
CA ASP A 262 -10.83 -2.90 -24.48
C ASP A 262 -10.92 -3.31 -25.96
N SER A 263 -12.13 -3.49 -26.51
CA SER A 263 -12.33 -4.07 -27.84
C SER A 263 -12.79 -3.11 -28.94
N GLU A 264 -12.70 -1.79 -28.76
CA GLU A 264 -12.96 -0.85 -29.88
C GLU A 264 -11.78 -0.89 -30.88
N PRO A 265 -12.03 -0.99 -32.21
CA PRO A 265 -10.98 -1.06 -33.22
C PRO A 265 -9.99 0.09 -33.10
N GLN A 266 -8.68 -0.20 -33.22
CA GLN A 266 -7.54 0.74 -33.14
C GLN A 266 -7.79 2.09 -33.82
N LYS A 267 -8.40 3.02 -33.08
CA LYS A 267 -8.37 4.45 -33.40
C LYS A 267 -7.02 4.98 -32.94
N SER A 268 -6.42 5.87 -33.72
CA SER A 268 -5.22 6.59 -33.27
C SER A 268 -5.51 7.32 -31.94
N PRO A 269 -4.55 7.35 -31.00
CA PRO A 269 -4.67 8.16 -29.78
C PRO A 269 -4.99 9.62 -30.12
N GLN A 270 -5.96 10.19 -29.41
CA GLN A 270 -6.40 11.57 -29.52
C GLN A 270 -6.57 12.16 -28.12
N PRO A 271 -5.52 12.79 -27.55
CA PRO A 271 -5.58 13.44 -26.25
C PRO A 271 -6.77 14.38 -26.12
N GLY A 272 -7.53 14.29 -25.01
CA GLY A 272 -8.74 15.09 -24.80
C GLY A 272 -10.04 14.44 -25.29
N ARG A 273 -9.98 13.31 -26.02
CA ARG A 273 -11.18 12.58 -26.44
C ARG A 273 -11.91 12.03 -25.20
N ILE A 274 -13.22 12.31 -25.14
CA ILE A 274 -14.11 11.74 -24.14
C ILE A 274 -14.76 10.50 -24.73
N SER A 275 -14.56 9.37 -24.07
CA SER A 275 -15.18 8.09 -24.34
C SER A 275 -16.31 7.86 -23.34
N GLU A 276 -17.27 7.01 -23.68
CA GLU A 276 -18.40 6.67 -22.82
C GLU A 276 -18.62 5.16 -22.82
N VAL A 277 -18.69 4.57 -21.62
CA VAL A 277 -18.96 3.14 -21.42
C VAL A 277 -19.93 3.02 -20.25
N GLY A 278 -21.04 2.31 -20.44
CA GLY A 278 -22.08 2.18 -19.39
C GLY A 278 -22.72 3.50 -18.96
N GLY A 279 -22.65 4.56 -19.78
CA GLY A 279 -23.11 5.90 -19.38
C GLY A 279 -22.10 6.69 -18.53
N VAL A 280 -20.90 6.14 -18.29
CA VAL A 280 -19.80 6.85 -17.63
C VAL A 280 -18.88 7.44 -18.69
N LYS A 281 -18.72 8.76 -18.66
CA LYS A 281 -17.82 9.51 -19.56
C LYS A 281 -16.44 9.70 -18.93
N PHE A 282 -15.38 9.52 -19.71
CA PHE A 282 -14.00 9.64 -19.25
C PHE A 282 -13.03 9.92 -20.39
N GLN A 283 -11.84 10.41 -20.06
CA GLN A 283 -10.67 10.37 -20.94
C GLN A 283 -9.89 9.08 -20.68
N ASP A 284 -9.55 8.32 -21.72
CA ASP A 284 -8.81 7.07 -21.55
C ASP A 284 -7.29 7.30 -21.52
N GLU A 285 -6.56 6.55 -20.69
CA GLU A 285 -5.09 6.60 -20.69
C GLU A 285 -4.47 6.27 -22.06
N PHE A 286 -5.14 5.45 -22.88
CA PHE A 286 -4.72 5.12 -24.25
C PHE A 286 -4.55 6.37 -25.10
N GLU A 287 -5.37 7.40 -24.88
CA GLU A 287 -5.30 8.66 -25.63
C GLU A 287 -3.97 9.42 -25.41
N PHE A 288 -3.26 9.11 -24.32
CA PHE A 288 -2.06 9.81 -23.88
C PHE A 288 -0.76 9.03 -24.11
N VAL A 289 -0.82 7.80 -24.65
CA VAL A 289 0.34 6.90 -24.76
C VAL A 289 1.55 7.58 -25.40
N GLN A 290 1.36 8.27 -26.53
CA GLN A 290 2.46 8.98 -27.20
C GLN A 290 3.02 10.12 -26.35
N MET A 291 2.14 10.89 -25.69
CA MET A 291 2.56 12.00 -24.83
C MET A 291 3.29 11.51 -23.58
N CYS A 292 2.91 10.35 -23.04
CA CYS A 292 3.60 9.72 -21.92
C CYS A 292 4.99 9.22 -22.32
N GLU A 293 5.13 8.63 -23.50
CA GLU A 293 6.43 8.22 -24.03
C GLU A 293 7.34 9.44 -24.28
N ASP A 294 6.80 10.53 -24.85
CA ASP A 294 7.54 11.78 -25.03
C ASP A 294 8.00 12.36 -23.67
N ARG A 295 7.12 12.36 -22.65
CA ARG A 295 7.49 12.80 -21.29
C ARG A 295 8.61 11.95 -20.70
N LYS A 296 8.52 10.64 -20.85
CA LYS A 296 9.54 9.70 -20.37
C LYS A 296 10.89 9.96 -21.04
N ASN A 297 10.90 10.16 -22.36
CA ASN A 297 12.10 10.46 -23.13
C ASN A 297 12.73 11.82 -22.78
N ASN A 298 11.92 12.75 -22.24
CA ASN A 298 12.39 14.04 -21.72
C ASN A 298 12.61 14.05 -20.19
N GLY A 299 12.60 12.89 -19.54
CA GLY A 299 12.93 12.74 -18.12
C GLY A 299 11.85 13.23 -17.14
N TYR A 300 10.58 13.30 -17.57
CA TYR A 300 9.44 13.77 -16.76
C TYR A 300 9.66 15.17 -16.15
N ASN A 301 10.31 16.06 -16.89
CA ASN A 301 10.71 17.41 -16.47
C ASN A 301 9.53 18.39 -16.24
N SER A 302 8.53 18.02 -15.45
CA SER A 302 7.37 18.87 -15.18
C SER A 302 6.92 18.87 -13.73
N GLY A 303 7.06 20.01 -13.07
CA GLY A 303 6.19 20.43 -11.97
C GLY A 303 6.05 19.43 -10.84
N MET A 304 4.84 19.36 -10.31
CA MET A 304 4.51 18.50 -9.17
C MET A 304 4.60 17.01 -9.49
N GLY A 305 4.39 16.64 -10.76
CA GLY A 305 4.50 15.27 -11.22
C GLY A 305 5.90 14.71 -11.02
N GLU A 306 6.94 15.50 -11.30
CA GLU A 306 8.33 15.11 -11.05
C GLU A 306 8.57 14.83 -9.55
N ILE A 307 8.09 15.72 -8.67
CA ILE A 307 8.21 15.56 -7.22
C ILE A 307 7.50 14.30 -6.74
N PHE A 308 6.26 14.08 -7.18
CA PHE A 308 5.53 12.84 -6.87
C PHE A 308 6.29 11.60 -7.31
N ARG A 309 6.75 11.56 -8.57
CA ARG A 309 7.47 10.42 -9.11
C ARG A 309 8.74 10.13 -8.32
N LYS A 310 9.51 11.16 -7.95
CA LYS A 310 10.70 10.99 -7.11
C LYS A 310 10.34 10.43 -5.74
N VAL A 311 9.27 10.90 -5.09
CA VAL A 311 8.81 10.35 -3.79
C VAL A 311 8.36 8.89 -3.93
N ALA A 312 7.53 8.58 -4.93
CA ALA A 312 7.01 7.25 -5.15
C ALA A 312 8.09 6.23 -5.57
N ALA A 313 9.18 6.70 -6.21
CA ALA A 313 10.33 5.89 -6.59
C ALA A 313 11.26 5.53 -5.42
N ILE A 314 11.11 6.15 -4.24
CA ILE A 314 11.97 5.88 -3.08
C ILE A 314 11.81 4.42 -2.60
N SER A 315 10.58 3.93 -2.66
CA SER A 315 10.21 2.58 -2.22
C SER A 315 9.17 2.01 -3.18
N PRO A 316 9.57 1.54 -4.38
CA PRO A 316 8.62 1.02 -5.36
C PRO A 316 7.90 -0.23 -4.83
N ILE A 317 6.64 -0.41 -5.23
CA ILE A 317 5.86 -1.61 -4.86
C ILE A 317 6.29 -2.78 -5.75
N GLU A 318 6.71 -3.87 -5.11
CA GLU A 318 6.89 -5.17 -5.73
C GLU A 318 5.56 -5.95 -5.70
N ILE A 319 5.04 -6.31 -6.87
CA ILE A 319 3.75 -7.00 -6.98
C ILE A 319 3.84 -8.42 -6.41
N GLY A 320 2.86 -8.81 -5.61
CA GLY A 320 2.80 -10.11 -4.94
C GLY A 320 3.70 -10.22 -3.71
N VAL A 321 4.35 -9.13 -3.29
CA VAL A 321 5.26 -9.09 -2.15
C VAL A 321 4.73 -8.10 -1.10
N PRO A 322 4.48 -8.54 0.15
CA PRO A 322 4.10 -7.63 1.23
C PRO A 322 5.18 -6.57 1.50
N PRO A 323 4.81 -5.36 1.96
CA PRO A 323 5.73 -4.27 2.20
C PRO A 323 6.76 -4.63 3.28
N GLN A 324 8.03 -4.32 3.00
CA GLN A 324 9.11 -4.47 3.98
C GLN A 324 9.02 -3.33 5.01
N GLY A 325 9.04 -3.65 6.30
CA GLY A 325 9.40 -2.68 7.35
C GLY A 325 8.30 -2.14 8.26
N VAL A 326 7.01 -2.42 8.06
CA VAL A 326 5.96 -1.89 8.98
C VAL A 326 5.81 -2.73 10.26
N PHE A 327 6.32 -3.97 10.29
CA PHE A 327 6.13 -4.90 11.43
C PHE A 327 7.42 -5.48 12.03
N GLY A 328 8.59 -4.91 11.69
CA GLY A 328 9.89 -5.46 12.10
C GLY A 328 10.20 -5.40 13.60
N SER A 329 9.43 -4.68 14.42
CA SER A 329 9.75 -4.47 15.84
C SER A 329 9.06 -5.46 16.79
N LEU A 330 7.86 -5.96 16.47
CA LEU A 330 7.09 -6.79 17.41
C LEU A 330 7.38 -8.29 17.32
N ALA A 331 7.85 -8.78 16.17
CA ALA A 331 8.16 -10.22 15.99
C ALA A 331 9.54 -10.62 16.54
N SER A 332 10.48 -9.66 16.66
CA SER A 332 11.85 -9.95 17.09
C SER A 332 11.98 -10.09 18.61
N SER A 333 11.06 -9.50 19.40
CA SER A 333 11.12 -9.54 20.86
C SER A 333 10.70 -10.90 21.46
N ARG A 334 9.82 -11.66 20.80
CA ARG A 334 9.37 -12.98 21.30
C ARG A 334 10.30 -14.14 20.95
N LEU A 335 11.22 -13.97 20.01
CA LEU A 335 12.23 -14.99 19.68
C LEU A 335 13.48 -14.88 20.55
N ALA A 336 13.67 -13.76 21.27
CA ALA A 336 14.82 -13.56 22.16
C ALA A 336 14.59 -14.07 23.60
N GLU A 337 13.34 -14.33 24.01
CA GLU A 337 13.01 -14.78 25.37
C GLU A 337 13.09 -16.31 25.56
N GLY A 338 13.41 -17.07 24.52
CA GLY A 338 13.43 -18.54 24.56
C GLY A 338 14.78 -19.20 24.86
N ASN A 339 15.85 -18.44 25.13
CA ASN A 339 17.21 -19.02 25.17
C ASN A 339 18.09 -18.51 26.33
N ALA A 340 17.51 -18.30 27.51
CA ALA A 340 18.25 -18.07 28.74
C ALA A 340 17.96 -19.18 29.74
N SER A 341 18.62 -20.33 29.57
CA SER A 341 18.75 -21.33 30.62
C SER A 341 19.92 -20.97 31.52
N ASP A 342 19.60 -20.77 32.79
CA ASP A 342 20.42 -20.79 34.00
C ASP A 342 21.87 -21.26 33.85
N GLU A 343 22.82 -20.34 34.01
CA GLU A 343 24.15 -20.65 34.53
C GLU A 343 24.44 -19.76 35.74
N GLU A 344 24.30 -20.38 36.90
CA GLU A 344 24.62 -19.88 38.22
C GLU A 344 26.15 -19.77 38.35
N CYS A 345 26.70 -18.58 38.64
CA CYS A 345 28.06 -18.42 39.15
C CYS A 345 28.11 -17.31 40.20
N SER A 346 28.37 -17.71 41.44
CA SER A 346 28.51 -16.86 42.62
C SER A 346 29.94 -16.34 42.81
N ALA A 347 30.00 -15.14 43.40
CA ALA A 347 31.04 -14.57 44.27
C ALA A 347 32.33 -13.99 43.66
N GLY A 348 32.64 -12.76 44.10
CA GLY A 348 33.98 -12.16 44.05
C GLY A 348 33.98 -10.63 44.09
N GLU A 349 34.23 -10.05 45.27
CA GLU A 349 34.45 -8.61 45.50
C GLU A 349 35.71 -8.06 44.81
N GLU A 350 35.79 -6.72 44.80
CA GLU A 350 36.95 -5.85 44.60
C GLU A 350 37.29 -5.33 43.19
N GLY A 351 37.05 -4.02 43.02
CA GLY A 351 38.17 -3.08 42.94
C GLY A 351 38.89 -2.86 41.59
N LYS A 352 38.54 -1.72 40.96
CA LYS A 352 39.38 -0.82 40.14
C LYS A 352 39.89 -1.25 38.75
N ALA A 353 39.74 -0.25 37.87
CA ALA A 353 40.67 0.23 36.83
C ALA A 353 40.47 -0.26 35.37
N GLY A 354 40.28 0.74 34.50
CA GLY A 354 41.29 1.04 33.46
C GLY A 354 41.06 0.47 32.07
N CYS A 355 41.03 1.38 31.10
CA CYS A 355 40.88 1.19 29.65
C CYS A 355 41.76 0.10 29.00
N ARG A 356 41.24 -0.45 27.89
CA ARG A 356 41.85 -0.27 26.55
C ARG A 356 40.81 -0.39 25.45
#